data_AF-A0AAE9X8N6-F1
#
_entry.id   AF-A0AAE9X8N6-F1
#
_cell.length_a   1.000
_cell.length_b   1.000
_cell.length_c   1.000
_cell.angle_alpha   90.00
_cell.angle_beta   90.00
_cell.angle_gamma   90.00
#
_symmetry.space_group_name_H-M   'P 1'
#
loop_
_entity.id
_entity.type
_entity.pdbx_description
1 polymer ?
#
loop_
_entity_poly.entity_id
_entity_poly.type
_entity_poly.pdbx_seq_one_letter_code
_entity_poly.pdbx_strand_id
1 'polypeptide(L)' 'MDKPMNRIKEVLEEKGIKQTWLAEKLGKSFSIVNAYVCNRRQENFKYYFIDSSY' A
#
# COMPACT_ATOMS: atom_id res chain seq x y z
N MET A 1 -8.60 6.49 19.34
CA MET A 1 -8.34 7.23 18.08
C MET A 1 -7.79 6.21 17.10
N ASP A 2 -8.72 5.43 16.57
CA ASP A 2 -8.48 4.21 15.82
C ASP A 2 -8.13 4.64 14.40
N LYS A 3 -6.83 4.80 14.18
CA LYS A 3 -6.25 5.19 12.90
C LYS A 3 -6.67 4.13 11.88
N PRO A 4 -7.30 4.49 10.75
CA PRO A 4 -7.70 3.51 9.75
C PRO A 4 -6.44 2.73 9.32
N MET A 5 -6.36 1.46 9.72
CA MET A 5 -5.25 0.60 9.39
C MET A 5 -5.38 0.25 7.92
N ASN A 6 -4.45 0.78 7.12
CA ASN A 6 -4.34 0.37 5.73
C ASN A 6 -3.95 -1.11 5.69
N ARG A 7 -4.60 -1.88 4.81
CA ARG A 7 -4.34 -3.33 4.60
C ARG A 7 -2.85 -3.69 4.52
N ILE A 8 -2.03 -2.80 3.97
CA ILE A 8 -0.57 -3.00 3.87
C ILE A 8 0.09 -3.06 5.27
N LYS A 9 -0.36 -2.20 6.19
CA LYS A 9 0.11 -2.22 7.58
C LYS A 9 -0.29 -3.52 8.27
N GLU A 10 -1.53 -3.95 8.08
CA GLU A 10 -2.06 -5.20 8.64
C GLU A 10 -1.27 -6.41 8.15
N VAL A 11 -1.01 -6.51 6.84
CA VAL A 11 -0.19 -7.58 6.25
C VAL A 11 1.26 -7.56 6.73
N LEU A 12 1.83 -6.37 6.96
CA LEU A 12 3.18 -6.24 7.53
C LEU A 12 3.22 -6.73 8.98
N GLU A 13 2.20 -6.40 9.77
CA GLU A 13 2.10 -6.77 11.18
C GLU A 13 1.81 -8.28 11.34
N GLU A 14 0.87 -8.81 10.55
CA GLU A 14 0.52 -10.24 10.50
C GLU A 14 1.71 -11.12 10.11
N LYS A 15 2.49 -10.69 9.11
CA LYS A 15 3.67 -11.43 8.68
C LYS A 15 4.91 -11.16 9.53
N GLY A 16 4.86 -10.22 10.48
CA GLY A 16 6.03 -9.79 11.26
C GLY A 16 7.14 -9.17 10.41
N ILE A 17 6.79 -8.63 9.24
CA ILE A 17 7.74 -8.12 8.24
C ILE A 17 7.98 -6.63 8.50
N LYS A 18 9.25 -6.23 8.55
CA LYS A 18 9.62 -4.82 8.68
C LYS A 18 9.39 -4.08 7.36
N GLN A 19 8.97 -2.82 7.45
CA GLN A 19 8.80 -1.94 6.29
C GLN A 19 10.08 -1.81 5.44
N THR A 20 11.26 -1.86 6.07
CA THR A 20 12.56 -1.91 5.39
C THR A 20 12.72 -3.14 4.50
N TRP A 21 12.30 -4.32 4.96
CA TRP A 21 12.35 -5.54 4.16
C TRP A 21 11.44 -5.45 2.94
N LEU A 22 10.24 -4.86 3.10
CA LEU A 22 9.32 -4.64 1.99
C LEU A 22 9.89 -3.63 0.98
N ALA A 23 10.59 -2.60 1.46
CA ALA A 23 11.26 -1.59 0.64
C ALA A 23 12.38 -2.23 -0.20
N GLU A 24 13.24 -3.04 0.42
CA GLU A 24 14.29 -3.80 -0.25
C GLU A 24 13.71 -4.76 -1.28
N LYS A 25 12.65 -5.50 -0.93
CA LYS A 25 12.04 -6.48 -1.83
C LYS A 25 11.33 -5.85 -3.03
N LEU A 26 10.75 -4.66 -2.86
CA LEU A 26 10.14 -3.91 -3.96
C LEU A 26 11.16 -3.07 -4.74
N GLY A 27 12.41 -2.99 -4.29
CA GLY A 27 13.42 -2.09 -4.85
C GLY A 27 13.03 -0.61 -4.74
N LYS A 28 12.20 -0.25 -3.75
CA LYS A 28 11.68 1.11 -3.57
C LYS A 28 12.20 1.71 -2.28
N SER A 29 12.32 3.03 -2.23
CA SER A 29 12.72 3.72 -1.02
C SER A 29 11.68 3.56 0.10
N PHE A 30 12.15 3.57 1.35
CA PHE A 30 11.32 3.48 2.54
C PHE A 30 10.20 4.54 2.55
N SER A 31 10.47 5.76 2.08
CA SER A 31 9.45 6.82 1.95
C SER A 31 8.28 6.45 1.04
N ILE A 32 8.52 5.65 0.00
CA ILE A 32 7.47 5.18 -0.92
C ILE A 32 6.61 4.11 -0.22
N VAL A 33 7.26 3.18 0.49
CA VAL A 33 6.54 2.18 1.31
C VAL A 33 5.70 2.84 2.39
N ASN A 34 6.24 3.87 3.05
CA ASN A 34 5.51 4.65 4.04
C ASN A 34 4.32 5.40 3.40
N ALA A 35 4.47 5.93 2.19
CA ALA A 35 3.36 6.55 1.45
C ALA A 35 2.23 5.55 1.13
N TYR A 36 2.56 4.29 0.82
CA TYR A 36 1.57 3.22 0.63
C TYR A 36 0.88 2.85 1.95
N VAL A 37 1.63 2.73 3.04
CA VAL A 37 1.11 2.46 4.39
C VAL A 37 0.25 3.61 4.91
N CYS A 38 0.42 4.84 4.42
CA CYS A 38 -0.41 6.00 4.75
C CYS A 38 -1.58 6.24 3.79
N ASN A 39 -1.89 5.31 2.87
CA ASN A 39 -2.93 5.46 1.84
C ASN A 39 -2.77 6.71 0.95
N ARG A 40 -1.61 7.37 0.97
CA ARG A 40 -1.40 8.65 0.29
C ARG A 40 -1.19 8.48 -1.22
N ARG A 41 -0.93 7.24 -1.65
CA ARG A 41 -0.59 6.86 -3.02
C ARG A 41 -1.24 5.56 -3.46
N GLN A 42 -2.28 5.12 -2.75
CA GLN A 42 -3.09 3.99 -3.20
C GLN A 42 -4.09 4.57 -4.18
N GLU A 43 -3.70 4.65 -5.45
CA GLU A 43 -4.64 4.87 -6.55
C GLU A 43 -5.75 3.84 -6.37
N ASN A 44 -6.94 4.29 -5.95
CA ASN A 44 -8.09 3.42 -5.88
C ASN A 44 -8.30 2.90 -7.30
N PHE A 45 -8.06 1.61 -7.50
CA PHE A 45 -8.09 0.90 -8.78
C PHE A 45 -9.53 0.77 -9.33
N LYS A 46 -10.31 1.84 -9.26
CA LYS A 46 -11.73 1.89 -9.60
C LYS A 46 -12.02 2.48 -10.98
N TYR A 47 -11.03 2.98 -11.72
CA TYR A 47 -11.30 3.79 -12.91
C TYR A 47 -11.05 3.12 -14.28
N TYR A 48 -10.55 1.88 -14.34
CA TYR A 48 -10.24 1.24 -15.65
C TYR A 48 -11.30 0.24 -16.16
N PHE A 49 -12.48 0.16 -15.54
CA PHE A 49 -13.52 -0.80 -15.96
C PHE A 49 -14.82 -0.17 -16.46
N ILE A 50 -14.84 1.15 -16.72
CA ILE A 50 -16.04 1.86 -17.17
C ILE A 50 -15.77 2.63 -18.47
N ASP A 51 -15.17 2.01 -19.50
CA ASP A 51 -15.08 2.69 -20.82
C ASP A 51 -14.87 1.73 -22.01
N SER A 52 -15.26 0.45 -21.91
CA SER A 52 -15.17 -0.50 -23.03
C SER A 52 -16.47 -1.23 -23.32
N SER A 53 -17.57 -0.48 -23.37
CA SER A 53 -18.80 -0.94 -24.03
C SER A 53 -19.32 0.19 -24.92
N TYR A 54 -18.64 0.38 -26.06
CA TYR A 54 -19.27 0.76 -27.31
C TYR A 54 -19.82 -0.51 -27.98
#